data_AF-A0A8T4WJI4-F1
#
_entry.id   AF-A0A8T4WJI4-F1
#
_cell.length_a   1.000
_cell.length_b   1.000
_cell.length_c   1.000
_cell.angle_alpha   90.00
_cell.angle_beta   90.00
_cell.angle_gamma   90.00
#
_symmetry.space_group_name_H-M   'P 1'
#
loop_
_entity.id
_entity.type
_entity.pdbx_description
1 polymer ?
#
loop_
_entity_poly.entity_id
_entity_poly.type
_entity_poly.pdbx_seq_one_letter_code
_entity_poly.pdbx_strand_id
1 'polypeptide(L)'
;MKECPSCHQKNPNTASFCQHCGAKLSSSSSKSQFEQNMDHFGEEVEHIGKKIETSFEKTGKQIETWYDKTFGVIGPVLSALIAFVIFFIVIKMLSFFGQTRPWMQEISTFLESLLLIFLIIFFLSSYSHYFSKKIKPFRFVSPLIGAIVFMVWFWVAINILAIIASQFDLALVQTFIDFFEALIFPLAVLILLIGYIGVITSSKQESHSQQIRNEIANYESSAEKNSEQEGYKRLYRSGKDRILGGVLGGLAEYLNVDPTIFRVLYVLLFFASVGFIVLAYFVGWIIIPRNPAHHW
;
A
#
# COMPACT_ATOMS: atom_id res chain seq x y z
N MET A 1 32.83 -47.32 -17.51
CA MET A 1 31.48 -47.13 -18.09
C MET A 1 30.63 -46.47 -17.01
N LYS A 2 29.80 -45.48 -17.36
CA LYS A 2 28.81 -44.88 -16.45
C LYS A 2 27.56 -45.75 -16.43
N GLU A 3 27.03 -46.04 -15.25
CA GLU A 3 25.76 -46.73 -15.12
C GLU A 3 24.63 -45.72 -15.03
N CYS A 4 23.53 -45.94 -15.76
CA CYS A 4 22.42 -45.01 -15.73
C CYS A 4 21.63 -45.14 -14.40
N PRO A 5 21.38 -44.05 -13.66
CA PRO A 5 20.62 -44.12 -12.41
C PRO A 5 19.14 -44.46 -12.60
N SER A 6 18.61 -44.33 -13.82
CA SER A 6 17.19 -44.62 -14.12
C SER A 6 16.97 -46.02 -14.70
N CYS A 7 17.90 -46.56 -15.48
CA CYS A 7 17.72 -47.86 -16.17
C CYS A 7 18.87 -48.86 -15.99
N HIS A 8 19.89 -48.52 -15.20
CA HIS A 8 21.06 -49.37 -14.90
C HIS A 8 21.88 -49.85 -16.11
N GLN A 9 21.61 -49.34 -17.31
CA GLN A 9 22.37 -49.69 -18.50
C GLN A 9 23.77 -49.02 -18.48
N LYS A 10 24.80 -49.80 -18.81
CA LYS A 10 26.18 -49.30 -18.91
C LYS A 10 26.37 -48.46 -20.18
N ASN A 11 26.93 -47.27 -20.01
CA ASN A 11 27.18 -46.29 -21.06
C ASN A 11 28.67 -45.90 -21.10
N PRO A 12 29.17 -45.39 -22.24
CA PRO A 12 30.53 -44.86 -22.35
C PRO A 12 30.81 -43.76 -21.30
N ASN A 13 32.04 -43.65 -20.80
CA ASN A 13 32.38 -42.63 -19.80
C ASN A 13 32.25 -41.19 -20.32
N THR A 14 32.34 -41.00 -21.63
CA THR A 14 32.17 -39.71 -22.32
C THR A 14 30.71 -39.33 -22.58
N ALA A 15 29.76 -40.25 -22.38
CA ALA A 15 28.35 -39.97 -22.59
C ALA A 15 27.80 -39.04 -21.49
N SER A 16 27.12 -37.96 -21.90
CA SER A 16 26.38 -37.02 -21.05
C SER A 16 24.92 -37.46 -20.81
N PHE A 17 24.39 -38.31 -21.69
CA PHE A 17 23.03 -38.86 -21.62
C PHE A 17 23.06 -40.38 -21.84
N CYS A 18 22.11 -41.08 -21.24
CA CYS A 18 21.95 -42.52 -21.40
C CYS A 18 21.45 -42.83 -22.81
N GLN A 19 22.17 -43.69 -23.53
CA GLN A 19 21.83 -44.08 -24.90
C GLN A 19 20.56 -44.94 -24.98
N HIS A 20 20.10 -45.51 -23.85
CA HIS A 20 18.92 -46.37 -23.82
C HIS A 20 17.63 -45.62 -23.41
N CYS A 21 17.69 -44.74 -22.39
CA CYS A 21 16.49 -44.09 -21.84
C CYS A 21 16.52 -42.55 -21.94
N GLY A 22 17.60 -41.95 -22.43
CA GLY A 22 17.75 -40.50 -22.55
C GLY A 22 18.01 -39.75 -21.23
N ALA A 23 18.02 -40.41 -20.08
CA ALA A 23 18.30 -39.77 -18.79
C ALA A 23 19.73 -39.19 -18.74
N LYS A 24 19.90 -38.01 -18.15
CA LYS A 24 21.22 -37.37 -17.99
C LYS A 24 22.10 -38.24 -17.11
N LEU A 25 23.25 -38.69 -17.64
CA LEU A 25 24.23 -39.44 -16.86
C LEU A 25 24.98 -38.42 -16.02
N SER A 26 24.77 -38.44 -14.71
CA SER A 26 25.52 -37.58 -13.80
C SER A 26 27.01 -37.80 -14.05
N SER A 27 27.71 -36.75 -14.48
CA SER A 27 29.13 -36.67 -14.23
C SER A 27 29.28 -36.83 -12.73
N SER A 28 29.93 -37.91 -12.29
CA SER A 28 30.52 -38.01 -10.95
C SER A 28 31.63 -36.95 -10.87
N SER A 29 31.24 -35.68 -10.86
CA SER A 29 31.97 -34.64 -10.18
C SER A 29 31.51 -34.79 -8.74
N SER A 30 32.36 -35.38 -7.91
CA SER A 30 32.25 -35.25 -6.46
C SER A 30 31.89 -33.79 -6.18
N LYS A 31 30.66 -33.51 -5.69
CA LYS A 31 30.29 -32.16 -5.27
C LYS A 31 31.42 -31.67 -4.40
N SER A 32 32.02 -30.54 -4.74
CA SER A 32 33.16 -30.04 -3.99
C SER A 32 32.74 -29.87 -2.53
N GLN A 33 33.67 -30.06 -1.58
CA GLN A 33 33.36 -29.88 -0.15
C GLN A 33 32.76 -28.48 0.13
N PHE A 34 33.10 -27.49 -0.69
CA PHE A 34 32.51 -26.16 -0.68
C PHE A 34 31.02 -26.15 -1.06
N GLU A 35 30.61 -26.85 -2.12
CA GLU A 35 29.18 -26.97 -2.50
C GLU A 35 28.36 -27.66 -1.42
N GLN A 36 28.90 -28.72 -0.79
CA GLN A 36 28.21 -29.39 0.33
C GLN A 36 28.07 -28.47 1.56
N ASN A 37 29.11 -27.68 1.86
CA ASN A 37 29.05 -26.69 2.94
C ASN A 37 28.07 -25.55 2.63
N MET A 38 27.97 -25.11 1.37
CA MET A 38 27.00 -24.08 0.96
C MET A 38 25.55 -24.58 1.03
N ASP A 39 25.29 -25.84 0.64
CA ASP A 39 23.97 -26.45 0.76
C ASP A 39 23.57 -26.57 2.25
N HIS A 40 24.47 -27.06 3.10
CA HIS A 40 24.22 -27.16 4.55
C HIS A 40 23.99 -25.80 5.21
N PHE A 41 24.80 -24.80 4.85
CA PHE A 41 24.61 -23.42 5.31
C PHE A 41 23.26 -22.85 4.83
N GLY A 42 22.85 -23.15 3.60
CA GLY A 42 21.54 -22.75 3.07
C GLY A 42 20.38 -23.31 3.89
N GLU A 43 20.40 -24.59 4.22
CA GLU A 43 19.39 -25.23 5.07
C GLU A 43 19.38 -24.66 6.49
N GLU A 44 20.55 -24.38 7.06
CA GLU A 44 20.67 -23.79 8.40
C GLU A 44 20.15 -22.33 8.42
N VAL A 45 20.48 -21.53 7.40
CA VAL A 45 19.95 -20.16 7.24
C VAL A 45 18.44 -20.17 7.00
N GLU A 46 17.91 -21.14 6.25
CA GLU A 46 16.46 -21.25 6.06
C GLU A 46 15.75 -21.57 7.40
N HIS A 47 16.29 -22.50 8.19
CA HIS A 47 15.72 -22.84 9.48
C HIS A 47 15.84 -21.68 10.49
N ILE A 48 16.98 -20.99 10.52
CA ILE A 48 17.17 -19.77 11.32
C ILE A 48 16.18 -18.69 10.87
N GLY A 49 16.02 -18.49 9.57
CA GLY A 49 15.06 -17.56 8.98
C GLY A 49 13.64 -17.82 9.44
N LYS A 50 13.17 -19.08 9.32
CA LYS A 50 11.83 -19.50 9.79
C LYS A 50 11.64 -19.31 11.29
N LYS A 51 12.66 -19.61 12.10
CA LYS A 51 12.59 -19.41 13.56
C LYS A 51 12.52 -17.92 13.91
N ILE A 52 13.32 -17.10 13.24
CA ILE A 52 13.32 -15.64 13.41
C ILE A 52 11.97 -15.07 12.98
N GLU A 53 11.45 -15.47 11.82
CA GLU A 53 10.15 -15.03 11.29
C GLU A 53 9.01 -15.33 12.27
N THR A 54 8.91 -16.58 12.75
CA THR A 54 7.86 -16.96 13.70
C THR A 54 8.02 -16.27 15.07
N SER A 55 9.24 -15.96 15.50
CA SER A 55 9.50 -15.18 16.70
C SER A 55 9.10 -13.70 16.54
N PHE A 56 9.41 -13.08 15.40
CA PHE A 56 9.01 -11.70 15.10
C PHE A 56 7.50 -11.59 14.93
N GLU A 57 6.84 -12.55 14.29
CA GLU A 57 5.39 -12.56 14.10
C GLU A 57 4.65 -12.63 15.44
N LYS A 58 5.07 -13.53 16.34
CA LYS A 58 4.46 -13.66 17.67
C LYS A 58 4.66 -12.39 18.51
N THR A 59 5.88 -11.87 18.52
CA THR A 59 6.23 -10.63 19.26
C THR A 59 5.44 -9.44 18.71
N GLY A 60 5.35 -9.32 17.38
CA GLY A 60 4.57 -8.28 16.71
C GLY A 60 3.09 -8.31 17.08
N LYS A 61 2.45 -9.48 17.02
CA LYS A 61 1.02 -9.65 17.40
C LYS A 61 0.76 -9.31 18.87
N GLN A 62 1.66 -9.70 19.77
CA GLN A 62 1.55 -9.36 21.20
C GLN A 62 1.68 -7.86 21.44
N ILE A 63 2.64 -7.20 20.78
CA ILE A 63 2.81 -5.75 20.86
C ILE A 63 1.58 -5.04 20.30
N GLU A 64 1.07 -5.44 19.13
CA GLU A 64 -0.08 -4.80 18.49
C GLU A 64 -1.33 -4.91 19.38
N THR A 65 -1.63 -6.09 19.92
CA THR A 65 -2.79 -6.29 20.79
C THR A 65 -2.68 -5.52 22.11
N TRP A 66 -1.51 -5.49 22.73
CA TRP A 66 -1.27 -4.68 23.92
C TRP A 66 -1.39 -3.18 23.62
N TYR A 67 -0.82 -2.74 22.50
CA TYR A 67 -0.81 -1.34 22.09
C TYR A 67 -2.21 -0.82 21.76
N ASP A 68 -2.98 -1.57 20.98
CA ASP A 68 -4.38 -1.26 20.63
C ASP A 68 -5.25 -1.17 21.88
N LYS A 69 -5.03 -2.06 22.87
CA LYS A 69 -5.77 -2.09 24.13
C LYS A 69 -5.41 -0.92 25.05
N THR A 70 -4.15 -0.49 25.05
CA THR A 70 -3.66 0.54 25.97
C THR A 70 -3.94 1.95 25.45
N PHE A 71 -3.68 2.22 24.17
CA PHE A 71 -3.69 3.58 23.64
C PHE A 71 -4.91 3.89 22.75
N GLY A 72 -5.67 2.90 22.29
CA GLY A 72 -6.96 3.10 21.63
C GLY A 72 -6.91 4.09 20.46
N VAL A 73 -7.46 5.29 20.63
CA VAL A 73 -7.49 6.37 19.60
C VAL A 73 -6.21 7.22 19.60
N ILE A 74 -5.45 7.21 20.70
CA ILE A 74 -4.19 7.94 20.87
C ILE A 74 -3.01 7.18 20.25
N GLY A 75 -3.15 5.86 20.06
CA GLY A 75 -2.11 5.00 19.48
C GLY A 75 -1.47 5.61 18.22
N PRO A 76 -2.24 5.95 17.17
CA PRO A 76 -1.65 6.49 15.95
C PRO A 76 -0.81 7.76 16.12
N VAL A 77 -1.17 8.61 17.08
CA VAL A 77 -0.38 9.81 17.43
C VAL A 77 0.95 9.38 18.02
N LEU A 78 0.91 8.47 19.00
CA LEU A 78 2.09 8.04 19.72
C LEU A 78 3.08 7.32 18.78
N SER A 79 2.60 6.45 17.88
CA SER A 79 3.46 5.79 16.90
C SER A 79 4.09 6.79 15.92
N ALA A 80 3.33 7.79 15.48
CA ALA A 80 3.86 8.86 14.62
C ALA A 80 4.90 9.72 15.34
N LEU A 81 4.67 10.05 16.62
CA LEU A 81 5.64 10.79 17.44
C LEU A 81 6.92 9.99 17.70
N ILE A 82 6.80 8.69 18.00
CA ILE A 82 7.97 7.81 18.18
C ILE A 82 8.76 7.73 16.88
N ALA A 83 8.10 7.48 15.74
CA ALA A 83 8.75 7.44 14.43
C ALA A 83 9.45 8.77 14.11
N PHE A 84 8.79 9.89 14.40
CA PHE A 84 9.36 11.22 14.21
C PHE A 84 10.58 11.49 15.11
N VAL A 85 10.54 11.09 16.38
CA VAL A 85 11.69 11.22 17.29
C VAL A 85 12.87 10.37 16.81
N ILE A 86 12.62 9.12 16.40
CA ILE A 86 13.65 8.25 15.82
C ILE A 86 14.24 8.90 14.56
N PHE A 87 13.39 9.39 13.66
CA PHE A 87 13.82 10.05 12.43
C PHE A 87 14.64 11.31 12.72
N PHE A 88 14.24 12.11 13.70
CA PHE A 88 15.00 13.28 14.15
C PHE A 88 16.38 12.90 14.72
N ILE A 89 16.44 11.85 15.54
CA ILE A 89 17.71 11.33 16.07
C ILE A 89 18.62 10.86 14.92
N VAL A 90 18.06 10.17 13.92
CA VAL A 90 18.80 9.74 12.73
C VAL A 90 19.36 10.94 11.98
N ILE A 91 18.56 11.99 11.74
CA ILE A 91 19.04 13.23 11.12
C ILE A 91 20.18 13.86 11.92
N LYS A 92 20.05 13.96 13.26
CA LYS A 92 21.12 14.51 14.11
C LYS A 92 22.38 13.66 14.08
N MET A 93 22.25 12.34 13.99
CA MET A 93 23.37 11.44 13.76
C MET A 93 24.01 11.71 12.39
N LEU A 94 23.23 11.81 11.31
CA LEU A 94 23.75 12.17 9.98
C LEU A 94 24.49 13.51 10.00
N SER A 95 23.93 14.54 10.66
CA SER A 95 24.58 15.84 10.83
C SER A 95 25.92 15.73 11.57
N PHE A 96 25.96 14.94 12.65
CA PHE A 96 27.17 14.72 13.43
C PHE A 96 28.28 14.08 12.60
N PHE A 97 27.98 12.98 11.88
CA PHE A 97 28.95 12.34 10.99
C PHE A 97 29.27 13.19 9.75
N GLY A 98 28.32 14.02 9.33
CA GLY A 98 28.42 14.93 8.18
C GLY A 98 29.50 16.00 8.32
N GLN A 99 29.96 16.32 9.54
CA GLN A 99 31.10 17.21 9.75
C GLN A 99 32.37 16.75 9.02
N THR A 100 32.50 15.44 8.77
CA THR A 100 33.66 14.85 8.08
C THR A 100 33.43 14.65 6.58
N ARG A 101 32.18 14.68 6.09
CA ARG A 101 31.82 14.40 4.69
C ARG A 101 30.75 15.39 4.19
N PRO A 102 31.09 16.29 3.24
CA PRO A 102 30.16 17.34 2.77
C PRO A 102 28.81 16.81 2.28
N TRP A 103 28.81 15.72 1.53
CA TRP A 103 27.58 15.11 1.00
C TRP A 103 26.61 14.63 2.09
N MET A 104 27.11 14.14 3.23
CA MET A 104 26.26 13.77 4.37
C MET A 104 25.67 15.01 5.05
N GLN A 105 26.42 16.11 5.10
CA GLN A 105 25.93 17.38 5.63
C GLN A 105 24.79 17.94 4.77
N GLU A 106 24.92 17.91 3.45
CA GLU A 106 23.86 18.32 2.51
C GLU A 106 22.60 17.44 2.63
N ILE A 107 22.75 16.12 2.74
CA ILE A 107 21.61 15.22 2.99
C ILE A 107 20.94 15.57 4.32
N SER A 108 21.73 15.80 5.36
CA SER A 108 21.19 16.13 6.67
C SER A 108 20.40 17.44 6.65
N THR A 109 20.93 18.50 6.04
CA THR A 109 20.23 19.80 5.96
C THR A 109 18.98 19.71 5.09
N PHE A 110 19.03 18.94 4.00
CA PHE A 110 17.86 18.63 3.19
C PHE A 110 16.77 17.92 4.03
N LEU A 111 17.11 16.84 4.75
CA LEU A 111 16.17 16.12 5.60
C LEU A 111 15.63 16.98 6.76
N GLU A 112 16.45 17.87 7.34
CA GLU A 112 16.01 18.84 8.35
C GLU A 112 14.95 19.81 7.80
N SER A 113 15.11 20.27 6.55
CA SER A 113 14.14 21.16 5.91
C SER A 113 12.77 20.52 5.70
N LEU A 114 12.74 19.18 5.58
CA LEU A 114 11.53 18.39 5.35
C LEU A 114 10.88 17.86 6.63
N LEU A 115 11.46 18.14 7.80
CA LEU A 115 11.05 17.58 9.07
C LEU A 115 9.56 17.81 9.39
N LEU A 116 9.02 18.99 9.08
CA LEU A 116 7.59 19.28 9.25
C LEU A 116 6.72 18.42 8.30
N ILE A 117 7.15 18.26 7.04
CA ILE A 117 6.45 17.44 6.04
C ILE A 117 6.44 15.97 6.48
N PHE A 118 7.57 15.45 6.98
CA PHE A 118 7.65 14.10 7.53
C PHE A 118 6.74 13.90 8.75
N LEU A 119 6.66 14.87 9.66
CA LEU A 119 5.73 14.82 10.79
C LEU A 119 4.28 14.66 10.31
N ILE A 120 3.86 15.49 9.35
CA ILE A 120 2.51 15.42 8.76
C ILE A 120 2.30 14.06 8.10
N ILE A 121 3.27 13.55 7.34
CA ILE A 121 3.19 12.25 6.66
C ILE A 121 3.11 11.10 7.65
N PHE A 122 3.93 11.08 8.70
CA PHE A 122 3.87 10.05 9.73
C PHE A 122 2.49 10.05 10.42
N PHE A 123 1.96 11.24 10.73
CA PHE A 123 0.63 11.37 11.31
C PHE A 123 -0.45 10.87 10.34
N LEU A 124 -0.43 11.32 9.09
CA LEU A 124 -1.41 10.98 8.08
C LEU A 124 -1.39 9.48 7.74
N SER A 125 -0.19 8.89 7.61
CA SER A 125 0.00 7.46 7.37
C SER A 125 -0.50 6.62 8.55
N SER A 126 -0.15 7.01 9.78
CA SER A 126 -0.54 6.30 10.99
C SER A 126 -2.07 6.31 11.18
N TYR A 127 -2.70 7.47 11.03
CA TYR A 127 -4.15 7.59 11.10
C TYR A 127 -4.87 6.93 9.92
N SER A 128 -4.30 6.96 8.73
CA SER A 128 -4.85 6.29 7.56
C SER A 128 -4.97 4.79 7.79
N HIS A 129 -3.90 4.18 8.30
CA HIS A 129 -3.88 2.78 8.66
C HIS A 129 -4.92 2.45 9.75
N TYR A 130 -4.94 3.24 10.82
CA TYR A 130 -5.89 3.05 11.93
C TYR A 130 -7.35 3.12 11.50
N PHE A 131 -7.72 4.17 10.76
CA PHE A 131 -9.10 4.35 10.31
C PHE A 131 -9.49 3.33 9.25
N SER A 132 -8.55 2.87 8.41
CA SER A 132 -8.85 1.80 7.45
C SER A 132 -9.29 0.49 8.13
N LYS A 133 -8.78 0.21 9.35
CA LYS A 133 -9.14 -0.97 10.16
C LYS A 133 -10.47 -0.79 10.91
N LYS A 134 -10.77 0.42 11.40
CA LYS A 134 -11.95 0.68 12.26
C LYS A 134 -13.18 1.21 11.52
N ILE A 135 -13.00 1.98 10.46
CA ILE A 135 -14.07 2.73 9.78
C ILE A 135 -14.17 2.26 8.33
N LYS A 136 -15.20 1.46 8.01
CA LYS A 136 -15.47 0.92 6.66
C LYS A 136 -15.39 1.98 5.54
N PRO A 137 -16.04 3.17 5.64
CA PRO A 137 -15.96 4.15 4.55
C PRO A 137 -14.55 4.75 4.38
N PHE A 138 -13.69 4.71 5.39
CA PHE A 138 -12.33 5.23 5.30
C PHE A 138 -11.40 4.32 4.49
N ARG A 139 -11.76 3.05 4.29
CA ARG A 139 -11.01 2.10 3.46
C ARG A 139 -10.82 2.61 2.02
N PHE A 140 -11.71 3.46 1.51
CA PHE A 140 -11.60 4.10 0.20
C PHE A 140 -10.61 5.26 0.14
N VAL A 141 -10.28 5.88 1.27
CA VAL A 141 -9.34 7.01 1.35
C VAL A 141 -7.89 6.51 1.51
N SER A 142 -7.72 5.31 2.06
CA SER A 142 -6.40 4.72 2.31
C SER A 142 -5.50 4.62 1.07
N PRO A 143 -5.97 4.16 -0.12
CA PRO A 143 -5.15 4.11 -1.33
C PRO A 143 -4.61 5.47 -1.77
N LEU A 144 -5.43 6.52 -1.61
CA LEU A 144 -5.05 7.90 -1.96
C LEU A 144 -3.92 8.40 -1.06
N ILE A 145 -4.07 8.22 0.25
CA ILE A 145 -3.03 8.61 1.21
C ILE A 145 -1.75 7.81 0.94
N GLY A 146 -1.87 6.51 0.66
CA GLY A 146 -0.72 5.67 0.28
C GLY A 146 0.03 6.19 -0.96
N ALA A 147 -0.69 6.59 -2.01
CA ALA A 147 -0.10 7.14 -3.23
C ALA A 147 0.62 8.48 -2.97
N ILE A 148 0.03 9.38 -2.16
CA ILE A 148 0.65 10.66 -1.77
C ILE A 148 1.92 10.41 -0.96
N VAL A 149 1.87 9.52 0.03
CA VAL A 149 3.02 9.15 0.86
C VAL A 149 4.13 8.56 0.00
N PHE A 150 3.81 7.64 -0.91
CA PHE A 150 4.76 7.08 -1.85
C PHE A 150 5.42 8.16 -2.71
N MET A 151 4.62 9.07 -3.27
CA MET A 151 5.12 10.16 -4.10
C MET A 151 6.15 11.03 -3.36
N VAL A 152 5.87 11.38 -2.10
CA VAL A 152 6.81 12.17 -1.30
C VAL A 152 8.07 11.36 -0.96
N TRP A 153 7.95 10.11 -0.52
CA TRP A 153 9.11 9.27 -0.23
C TRP A 153 10.02 9.07 -1.45
N PHE A 154 9.41 8.88 -2.61
CA PHE A 154 10.13 8.70 -3.86
C PHE A 154 10.80 10.00 -4.31
N TRP A 155 10.13 11.14 -4.20
CA TRP A 155 10.73 12.47 -4.46
C TRP A 155 11.92 12.75 -3.52
N VAL A 156 11.81 12.42 -2.23
CA VAL A 156 12.92 12.52 -1.28
C VAL A 156 14.09 11.63 -1.70
N ALA A 157 13.82 10.38 -2.08
CA ALA A 157 14.86 9.45 -2.50
C ALA A 157 15.62 9.95 -3.73
N ILE A 158 14.92 10.53 -4.71
CA ILE A 158 15.54 11.14 -5.89
C ILE A 158 16.43 12.33 -5.49
N ASN A 159 15.96 13.20 -4.61
CA ASN A 159 16.75 14.35 -4.16
C ASN A 159 18.01 13.92 -3.39
N ILE A 160 17.92 12.90 -2.54
CA ILE A 160 19.09 12.32 -1.87
C ILE A 160 20.05 11.76 -2.92
N LEU A 161 19.55 11.03 -3.91
CA LEU A 161 20.38 10.51 -5.00
C LEU A 161 21.06 11.62 -5.80
N ALA A 162 20.37 12.74 -6.04
CA ALA A 162 20.92 13.91 -6.72
C ALA A 162 22.04 14.59 -5.93
N ILE A 163 21.89 14.73 -4.61
CA ILE A 163 22.94 15.24 -3.71
C ILE A 163 24.18 14.33 -3.73
N ILE A 164 23.99 13.01 -3.80
CA ILE A 164 25.12 12.08 -3.90
C ILE A 164 25.76 12.18 -5.29
N ALA A 165 24.95 12.24 -6.35
CA ALA A 165 25.42 12.27 -7.73
C ALA A 165 26.25 13.51 -8.07
N SER A 166 25.90 14.66 -7.48
CA SER A 166 26.64 15.92 -7.68
C SER A 166 28.09 15.86 -7.19
N GLN A 167 28.43 14.90 -6.33
CA GLN A 167 29.79 14.74 -5.78
C GLN A 167 30.73 13.96 -6.69
N PHE A 168 30.19 13.19 -7.63
CA PHE A 168 30.95 12.28 -8.48
C PHE A 168 30.94 12.71 -9.96
N ASP A 169 30.37 13.88 -10.29
CA ASP A 169 30.24 14.41 -11.65
C ASP A 169 29.67 13.39 -12.66
N LEU A 170 28.77 12.52 -12.19
CA LEU A 170 28.22 11.43 -12.99
C LEU A 170 27.07 11.94 -13.88
N ALA A 171 27.39 12.39 -15.10
CA ALA A 171 26.40 12.86 -16.08
C ALA A 171 25.29 11.82 -16.36
N LEU A 172 25.66 10.54 -16.37
CA LEU A 172 24.72 9.43 -16.53
C LEU A 172 23.69 9.39 -15.39
N VAL A 173 24.10 9.66 -14.15
CA VAL A 173 23.19 9.63 -12.99
C VAL A 173 22.18 10.77 -13.05
N GLN A 174 22.55 11.95 -13.54
CA GLN A 174 21.61 13.06 -13.75
C GLN A 174 20.52 12.70 -14.76
N THR A 175 20.88 12.04 -15.86
CA THR A 175 19.88 11.55 -16.83
C THR A 175 18.92 10.54 -16.19
N PHE A 176 19.41 9.67 -15.31
CA PHE A 176 18.55 8.76 -14.54
C PHE A 176 17.63 9.48 -13.57
N ILE A 177 18.13 10.52 -12.87
CA ILE A 177 17.33 11.36 -11.97
C ILE A 177 16.17 12.00 -12.72
N ASP A 178 16.44 12.66 -13.86
CA ASP A 178 15.41 13.29 -14.69
C ASP A 178 14.36 12.27 -15.16
N PHE A 179 14.81 11.07 -15.55
CA PHE A 179 13.92 9.97 -15.93
C PHE A 179 13.03 9.53 -14.76
N PHE A 180 13.59 9.34 -13.57
CA PHE A 180 12.81 8.95 -12.39
C PHE A 180 11.85 10.06 -11.95
N GLU A 181 12.22 11.32 -12.10
CA GLU A 181 11.34 12.47 -11.84
C GLU A 181 10.12 12.49 -12.79
N ALA A 182 10.33 12.18 -14.07
CA ALA A 182 9.23 12.01 -15.03
C ALA A 182 8.34 10.78 -14.70
N LEU A 183 8.91 9.77 -14.04
CA LEU A 183 8.22 8.52 -13.71
C LEU A 183 7.37 8.60 -12.42
N ILE A 184 7.55 9.63 -11.59
CA ILE A 184 6.83 9.79 -10.31
C ILE A 184 5.32 9.75 -10.51
N PHE A 185 4.81 10.61 -11.40
CA PHE A 185 3.38 10.76 -11.64
C PHE A 185 2.72 9.49 -12.21
N PRO A 186 3.24 8.85 -13.28
CA PRO A 186 2.62 7.63 -13.79
C PRO A 186 2.66 6.46 -12.78
N LEU A 187 3.73 6.34 -11.97
CA LEU A 187 3.77 5.35 -10.89
C LEU A 187 2.75 5.63 -9.79
N ALA A 188 2.58 6.90 -9.40
CA ALA A 188 1.57 7.28 -8.42
C ALA A 188 0.15 6.94 -8.89
N VAL A 189 -0.16 7.19 -10.16
CA VAL A 189 -1.44 6.80 -10.78
C VAL A 189 -1.60 5.27 -10.79
N LEU A 190 -0.56 4.52 -11.16
CA LEU A 190 -0.60 3.06 -11.18
C LEU A 190 -0.87 2.48 -9.77
N ILE A 191 -0.15 2.97 -8.75
CA ILE A 191 -0.33 2.54 -7.35
C ILE A 191 -1.75 2.87 -6.87
N LEU A 192 -2.25 4.05 -7.21
CA LEU A 192 -3.61 4.47 -6.87
C LEU A 192 -4.65 3.55 -7.51
N LEU A 193 -4.50 3.23 -8.80
CA LEU A 193 -5.39 2.32 -9.52
C LEU A 193 -5.40 0.92 -8.88
N ILE A 194 -4.22 0.35 -8.60
CA ILE A 194 -4.08 -0.95 -7.93
C ILE A 194 -4.76 -0.92 -6.56
N GLY A 195 -4.51 0.13 -5.78
CA GLY A 195 -5.13 0.29 -4.46
C GLY A 195 -6.66 0.38 -4.52
N TYR A 196 -7.22 1.14 -5.47
CA TYR A 196 -8.67 1.21 -5.65
C TYR A 196 -9.29 -0.09 -6.18
N ILE A 197 -8.60 -0.81 -7.07
CA ILE A 197 -9.03 -2.15 -7.50
C ILE A 197 -9.15 -3.06 -6.28
N GLY A 198 -8.15 -3.07 -5.38
CA GLY A 198 -8.19 -3.85 -4.14
C GLY A 198 -9.35 -3.49 -3.21
N VAL A 199 -9.68 -2.20 -3.11
CA VAL A 199 -10.82 -1.75 -2.28
C VAL A 199 -12.16 -2.18 -2.92
N ILE A 200 -12.29 -2.07 -4.24
CA ILE A 200 -13.51 -2.42 -4.98
C ILE A 200 -13.76 -3.93 -4.91
N THR A 201 -12.74 -4.76 -5.17
CA THR A 201 -12.87 -6.22 -5.07
C THR A 201 -13.27 -6.65 -3.67
N SER A 202 -12.67 -6.03 -2.65
CA SER A 202 -13.02 -6.28 -1.26
C SER A 202 -14.45 -5.81 -0.90
N SER A 203 -14.98 -4.78 -1.56
CA SER A 203 -16.36 -4.30 -1.33
C SER A 203 -17.42 -5.22 -1.96
N LYS A 204 -17.13 -5.82 -3.13
CA LYS A 204 -18.05 -6.74 -3.83
C LYS A 204 -18.28 -8.05 -3.06
N GLN A 205 -17.29 -8.48 -2.31
CA GLN A 205 -17.41 -9.66 -1.44
C GLN A 205 -18.33 -9.39 -0.24
N GLU A 206 -18.31 -8.15 0.28
CA GLU A 206 -19.16 -7.73 1.39
C GLU A 206 -20.63 -7.60 0.94
N SER A 207 -20.89 -7.09 -0.26
CA SER A 207 -22.25 -6.97 -0.82
C SER A 207 -22.93 -8.32 -1.03
N HIS A 208 -22.21 -9.33 -1.53
CA HIS A 208 -22.76 -10.69 -1.69
C HIS A 208 -23.15 -11.31 -0.35
N SER A 209 -22.33 -11.12 0.69
CA SER A 209 -22.65 -11.59 2.05
C SER A 209 -23.85 -10.87 2.66
N GLN A 210 -24.05 -9.60 2.30
CA GLN A 210 -25.18 -8.80 2.76
C GLN A 210 -26.46 -9.10 1.97
N GLN A 211 -26.36 -9.42 0.69
CA GLN A 211 -27.48 -9.95 -0.11
C GLN A 211 -28.01 -11.25 0.48
N ILE A 212 -27.14 -12.20 0.82
CA ILE A 212 -27.58 -13.47 1.46
C ILE A 212 -28.26 -13.19 2.81
N ARG A 213 -27.70 -12.31 3.65
CA ARG A 213 -28.32 -11.91 4.92
C ARG A 213 -29.68 -11.23 4.70
N ASN A 214 -29.79 -10.35 3.71
CA ASN A 214 -31.02 -9.65 3.39
C ASN A 214 -32.06 -10.57 2.75
N GLU A 215 -31.66 -11.57 1.96
CA GLU A 215 -32.56 -12.61 1.42
C GLU A 215 -33.12 -13.48 2.54
N ILE A 216 -32.28 -13.87 3.51
CA ILE A 216 -32.72 -14.58 4.72
C ILE A 216 -33.68 -13.71 5.54
N ALA A 217 -33.34 -12.43 5.77
CA ALA A 217 -34.18 -11.49 6.52
C ALA A 217 -35.48 -11.11 5.76
N ASN A 218 -35.45 -11.05 4.42
CA ASN A 218 -36.66 -10.85 3.61
C ASN A 218 -37.54 -12.10 3.60
N TYR A 219 -36.98 -13.30 3.69
CA TYR A 219 -37.78 -14.52 3.86
C TYR A 219 -38.56 -14.47 5.18
N GLU A 220 -37.96 -13.92 6.24
CA GLU A 220 -38.62 -13.68 7.53
C GLU A 220 -39.62 -12.51 7.47
N SER A 221 -39.30 -11.42 6.76
CA SER A 221 -40.13 -10.21 6.67
C SER A 221 -41.27 -10.29 5.63
N SER A 222 -41.15 -11.14 4.61
CA SER A 222 -42.20 -11.33 3.58
C SER A 222 -43.44 -12.05 4.12
N ALA A 223 -43.38 -12.53 5.37
CA ALA A 223 -44.54 -13.00 6.10
C ALA A 223 -45.46 -11.85 6.59
N GLU A 224 -45.06 -10.57 6.55
CA GLU A 224 -45.80 -9.52 7.28
C GLU A 224 -46.19 -8.24 6.52
N LYS A 225 -45.56 -7.82 5.41
CA LYS A 225 -45.85 -6.46 4.88
C LYS A 225 -45.91 -6.34 3.36
N ASN A 226 -47.12 -6.48 2.82
CA ASN A 226 -47.53 -5.88 1.55
C ASN A 226 -48.26 -4.56 1.84
N SER A 227 -47.66 -3.40 1.55
CA SER A 227 -48.34 -2.21 1.00
C SER A 227 -47.41 -1.00 0.84
N GLU A 228 -47.40 -0.50 -0.41
CA GLU A 228 -47.24 0.89 -0.85
C GLU A 228 -45.85 1.58 -0.83
N GLN A 229 -45.33 1.80 -2.05
CA GLN A 229 -44.62 3.03 -2.44
C GLN A 229 -45.04 3.44 -3.86
N GLU A 230 -45.07 4.74 -4.16
CA GLU A 230 -44.10 5.41 -5.05
C GLU A 230 -44.35 6.93 -5.16
N GLY A 231 -43.26 7.72 -5.18
CA GLY A 231 -43.26 9.17 -5.42
C GLY A 231 -41.89 9.67 -5.90
N TYR A 232 -41.90 10.58 -6.87
CA TYR A 232 -40.77 11.03 -7.71
C TYR A 232 -39.46 11.43 -6.98
N LYS A 233 -38.31 10.93 -7.48
CA LYS A 233 -36.94 11.21 -6.98
C LYS A 233 -36.48 12.64 -7.29
N ARG A 234 -36.10 13.37 -6.24
CA ARG A 234 -35.37 14.67 -6.31
C ARG A 234 -33.92 14.48 -5.87
N LEU A 235 -33.00 15.27 -6.43
CA LEU A 235 -31.58 15.29 -6.03
C LEU A 235 -31.46 15.87 -4.61
N TYR A 236 -31.03 15.03 -3.67
CA TYR A 236 -30.71 15.44 -2.31
C TYR A 236 -29.30 14.95 -1.94
N ARG A 237 -28.66 15.56 -0.94
CA ARG A 237 -27.44 14.98 -0.34
C ARG A 237 -27.75 13.68 0.39
N SER A 238 -27.02 12.62 0.07
CA SER A 238 -27.19 11.32 0.77
C SER A 238 -26.81 11.44 2.25
N GLY A 239 -27.72 11.01 3.13
CA GLY A 239 -27.46 10.83 4.56
C GLY A 239 -26.82 9.48 4.90
N LYS A 240 -26.91 8.51 3.98
CA LYS A 240 -26.49 7.11 4.16
C LYS A 240 -25.01 6.89 3.81
N ASP A 241 -24.50 7.57 2.79
CA ASP A 241 -23.11 7.46 2.31
C ASP A 241 -22.30 8.76 2.51
N ARG A 242 -22.11 9.16 3.77
CA ARG A 242 -21.39 10.40 4.16
C ARG A 242 -19.88 10.15 4.37
N ILE A 243 -19.05 10.86 3.60
CA ILE A 243 -17.60 10.98 3.89
C ILE A 243 -17.17 12.46 4.02
N LEU A 244 -17.68 13.36 3.15
CA LEU A 244 -17.36 14.81 3.18
C LEU A 244 -18.60 15.68 2.89
N GLY A 245 -19.66 15.58 3.71
CA GLY A 245 -20.87 16.41 3.53
C GLY A 245 -21.88 15.90 2.48
N GLY A 246 -21.71 14.69 1.94
CA GLY A 246 -22.75 13.96 1.18
C GLY A 246 -23.00 14.45 -0.26
N VAL A 247 -22.15 15.30 -0.81
CA VAL A 247 -22.29 15.85 -2.18
C VAL A 247 -22.11 14.77 -3.25
N LEU A 248 -20.99 14.05 -3.21
CA LEU A 248 -20.71 12.96 -4.17
C LEU A 248 -21.68 11.77 -3.99
N GLY A 249 -22.14 11.51 -2.76
CA GLY A 249 -23.18 10.50 -2.48
C GLY A 249 -24.55 10.90 -3.01
N GLY A 250 -24.92 12.19 -2.92
CA GLY A 250 -26.16 12.70 -3.51
C GLY A 250 -26.15 12.70 -5.04
N LEU A 251 -25.02 13.04 -5.67
CA LEU A 251 -24.88 13.02 -7.12
C LEU A 251 -25.00 11.59 -7.69
N ALA A 252 -24.45 10.62 -6.96
CA ALA A 252 -24.55 9.20 -7.27
C ALA A 252 -25.97 8.64 -7.11
N GLU A 253 -26.69 9.01 -6.03
CA GLU A 253 -28.10 8.65 -5.82
C GLU A 253 -29.03 9.20 -6.91
N TYR A 254 -28.75 10.40 -7.41
CA TYR A 254 -29.52 11.01 -8.49
C TYR A 254 -29.29 10.35 -9.84
N LEU A 255 -28.05 9.92 -10.11
CA LEU A 255 -27.69 9.26 -11.37
C LEU A 255 -27.87 7.73 -11.33
N ASN A 256 -28.29 7.15 -10.21
CA ASN A 256 -28.30 5.70 -9.96
C ASN A 256 -26.96 5.01 -10.29
N VAL A 257 -25.84 5.73 -10.15
CA VAL A 257 -24.50 5.22 -10.35
C VAL A 257 -23.85 5.02 -8.98
N ASP A 258 -23.02 3.99 -8.82
CA ASP A 258 -22.32 3.75 -7.55
C ASP A 258 -21.52 5.00 -7.12
N PRO A 259 -21.73 5.52 -5.89
CA PRO A 259 -20.97 6.64 -5.34
C PRO A 259 -19.46 6.49 -5.44
N THR A 260 -18.98 5.25 -5.49
CA THR A 260 -17.58 4.89 -5.63
C THR A 260 -17.00 5.35 -6.97
N ILE A 261 -17.77 5.28 -8.07
CA ILE A 261 -17.31 5.72 -9.40
C ILE A 261 -17.04 7.23 -9.40
N PHE A 262 -17.95 8.00 -8.80
CA PHE A 262 -17.78 9.45 -8.66
C PHE A 262 -16.61 9.83 -7.75
N ARG A 263 -16.32 9.02 -6.71
CA ARG A 263 -15.14 9.23 -5.84
C ARG A 263 -13.84 9.01 -6.61
N VAL A 264 -13.71 7.94 -7.39
CA VAL A 264 -12.51 7.65 -8.20
C VAL A 264 -12.31 8.71 -9.27
N LEU A 265 -13.39 9.10 -9.96
CA LEU A 265 -13.33 10.16 -10.98
C LEU A 265 -12.87 11.49 -10.37
N TYR A 266 -13.43 11.89 -9.22
CA TYR A 266 -13.06 13.12 -8.55
C TYR A 266 -11.58 13.13 -8.12
N VAL A 267 -11.08 12.00 -7.61
CA VAL A 267 -9.66 11.84 -7.25
C VAL A 267 -8.75 11.90 -8.48
N LEU A 268 -9.13 11.28 -9.60
CA LEU A 268 -8.36 11.35 -10.84
C LEU A 268 -8.30 12.79 -11.39
N LEU A 269 -9.42 13.51 -11.33
CA LEU A 269 -9.51 14.92 -11.71
C LEU A 269 -8.75 15.83 -10.75
N PHE A 270 -8.62 15.48 -9.46
CA PHE A 270 -7.78 16.21 -8.50
C PHE A 270 -6.30 16.18 -8.89
N PHE A 271 -5.79 15.05 -9.37
CA PHE A 271 -4.40 14.98 -9.84
C PHE A 271 -4.21 15.64 -11.22
N ALA A 272 -5.24 15.64 -12.07
CA ALA A 272 -5.18 16.28 -13.39
C ALA A 272 -5.38 17.81 -13.34
N SER A 273 -6.06 18.34 -12.32
CA SER A 273 -6.30 19.76 -12.16
C SER A 273 -5.58 20.27 -10.92
N VAL A 274 -4.63 21.19 -11.08
CA VAL A 274 -3.79 21.79 -10.03
C VAL A 274 -4.65 22.51 -8.96
N GLY A 275 -5.36 21.76 -8.11
CA GLY A 275 -6.21 22.24 -7.02
C GLY A 275 -7.61 22.75 -7.40
N PHE A 276 -7.95 22.93 -8.69
CA PHE A 276 -9.24 23.53 -9.10
C PHE A 276 -10.46 22.71 -8.68
N ILE A 277 -10.33 21.38 -8.65
CA ILE A 277 -11.44 20.48 -8.29
C ILE A 277 -11.88 20.63 -6.83
N VAL A 278 -10.98 21.05 -5.93
CA VAL A 278 -11.28 21.32 -4.51
C VAL A 278 -12.28 22.46 -4.39
N LEU A 279 -12.13 23.47 -5.24
CA LEU A 279 -13.02 24.62 -5.29
C LEU A 279 -14.42 24.22 -5.80
N ALA A 280 -14.48 23.36 -6.82
CA ALA A 280 -15.75 22.81 -7.33
C ALA A 280 -16.52 22.01 -6.26
N TYR A 281 -15.81 21.28 -5.40
CA TYR A 281 -16.41 20.55 -4.29
C TYR A 281 -17.03 21.46 -3.23
N PHE A 282 -16.32 22.54 -2.88
CA PHE A 282 -16.83 23.56 -1.94
C PHE A 282 -18.10 24.23 -2.46
N VAL A 283 -18.14 24.55 -3.75
CA VAL A 283 -19.33 25.11 -4.40
C VAL A 283 -20.51 24.12 -4.36
N GLY A 284 -20.28 22.84 -4.69
CA GLY A 284 -21.30 21.79 -4.57
C GLY A 284 -21.78 21.57 -3.12
N TRP A 285 -20.90 21.79 -2.14
CA TRP A 285 -21.20 21.72 -0.72
C TRP A 285 -21.99 22.93 -0.17
N ILE A 286 -22.08 24.02 -0.91
CA ILE A 286 -22.98 25.14 -0.60
C ILE A 286 -24.33 24.99 -1.33
N ILE A 287 -24.31 24.58 -2.60
CA ILE A 287 -25.52 24.62 -3.46
C ILE A 287 -26.49 23.46 -3.20
N ILE A 288 -26.01 22.24 -2.99
CA ILE A 288 -26.90 21.06 -2.92
C ILE A 288 -27.64 20.99 -1.56
N PRO A 289 -28.97 21.04 -1.49
CA PRO A 289 -29.69 21.00 -0.21
C PRO A 289 -29.57 19.63 0.49
N ARG A 290 -29.65 19.65 1.83
CA ARG A 290 -29.65 18.42 2.65
C ARG A 290 -30.97 17.67 2.49
N ASN A 291 -30.92 16.33 2.45
CA ASN A 291 -32.12 15.49 2.38
C ASN A 291 -32.98 15.56 3.67
N PRO A 292 -34.23 16.04 3.63
CA PRO A 292 -35.09 16.11 4.82
C PRO A 292 -35.60 14.74 5.31
N ALA A 293 -35.48 13.67 4.50
CA ALA A 293 -36.01 12.34 4.83
C ALA A 293 -35.07 11.46 5.68
N HIS A 294 -33.83 11.89 5.93
CA HIS A 294 -32.88 11.19 6.79
C HIS A 294 -32.73 11.93 8.13
N HIS A 295 -32.83 11.20 9.24
CA HIS A 295 -32.47 11.69 10.56
C HIS A 295 -30.94 11.71 10.65
N TRP A 296 -30.37 12.87 10.97
CA TRP A 296 -28.96 13.21 10.72
C TRP A 296 -28.01 12.82 11.84
#